data_AF-A0A2V6NZ93-F1
#
_entry.id   AF-A0A2V6NZ93-F1
#
_cell.length_a   1.000
_cell.length_b   1.000
_cell.length_c   1.000
_cell.angle_alpha   90.00
_cell.angle_beta   90.00
_cell.angle_gamma   90.00
#
_symmetry.space_group_name_H-M   'P 1'
#
loop_
_entity.id
_entity.type
_entity.pdbx_description
1 polymer ?
#
loop_
_entity_poly.entity_id
_entity_poly.type
_entity_poly.pdbx_seq_one_letter_code
_entity_poly.pdbx_strand_id
1 'polypeptide(L)'
;MPVREISEAIGARSDELESKTAPELLAWALATFHPRIALAASFGAEDVVLIDMLMRQDRGARVFTLDTGRLPAETYDLADAIRERYGLSIEVYFPQAEAVETMVRQHGVNLFYKSIQNRKHCCGVRKVEPLGRGLHGLDAWITGLRREQAVTRTEVRKVDVDTDHAGILKINPLADW
;
A
#
# COMPACT_ATOMS: atom_id res chain seq x y z
N MET A 1 7.17 -12.64 -13.40
CA MET A 1 7.98 -12.35 -14.62
C MET A 1 9.12 -11.42 -14.22
N PRO A 2 10.23 -11.32 -14.97
CA PRO A 2 11.23 -10.29 -14.73
C PRO A 2 10.59 -8.90 -14.78
N VAL A 3 10.86 -8.06 -13.77
CA VAL A 3 10.34 -6.69 -13.63
C VAL A 3 10.51 -5.84 -14.90
N ARG A 4 11.60 -6.06 -15.62
CA ARG A 4 11.93 -5.34 -16.85
C ARG A 4 10.93 -5.60 -17.99
N GLU A 5 10.50 -6.85 -18.15
CA GLU A 5 9.50 -7.24 -19.16
C GLU A 5 8.11 -6.67 -18.83
N ILE A 6 7.77 -6.62 -17.54
CA ILE A 6 6.50 -6.04 -17.05
C ILE A 6 6.47 -4.53 -17.33
N SER A 7 7.57 -3.82 -17.02
CA SER A 7 7.69 -2.38 -17.23
C SER A 7 7.61 -2.00 -18.71
N GLU A 8 8.29 -2.73 -19.60
CA GLU A 8 8.23 -2.50 -21.05
C GLU A 8 6.83 -2.76 -21.63
N ALA A 9 6.15 -3.84 -21.19
CA ALA A 9 4.80 -4.16 -21.61
C ALA A 9 3.76 -3.10 -21.17
N ILE A 10 4.00 -2.46 -20.02
CA ILE A 10 3.13 -1.39 -19.49
C ILE A 10 3.41 -0.05 -20.14
N GLY A 11 4.67 0.26 -20.44
CA GLY A 11 5.03 1.46 -21.21
C GLY A 11 4.25 1.53 -22.53
N ALA A 12 4.10 0.41 -23.23
CA ALA A 12 3.33 0.32 -24.47
C ALA A 12 1.79 0.49 -24.29
N ARG A 13 1.27 0.32 -23.07
CA ARG A 13 -0.17 0.39 -22.73
C ARG A 13 -0.51 1.53 -21.77
N SER A 14 0.41 2.47 -21.56
CA SER A 14 0.28 3.51 -20.54
C SER A 14 -0.99 4.32 -20.71
N ASP A 15 -1.29 4.78 -21.92
CA ASP A 15 -2.49 5.58 -22.22
C ASP A 15 -3.79 4.78 -22.01
N GLU A 16 -3.80 3.51 -22.40
CA GLU A 16 -4.94 2.61 -22.20
C GLU A 16 -5.23 2.46 -20.70
N LEU A 17 -4.21 2.16 -19.89
CA LEU A 17 -4.34 1.97 -18.44
C LEU A 17 -4.73 3.26 -17.72
N GLU A 18 -4.22 4.40 -18.19
CA GLU A 18 -4.55 5.71 -17.64
C GLU A 18 -6.02 6.10 -17.88
N SER A 19 -6.60 5.64 -18.99
CA SER A 19 -8.01 5.86 -19.33
C SER A 19 -9.01 4.98 -18.58
N LYS A 20 -8.56 3.88 -17.93
CA LYS A 20 -9.45 2.94 -17.23
C LYS A 20 -10.08 3.57 -16.00
N THR A 21 -11.34 3.25 -15.74
CA THR A 21 -11.98 3.53 -14.44
C THR A 21 -11.33 2.69 -13.33
N ALA A 22 -11.53 3.09 -12.06
CA ALA A 22 -10.97 2.34 -10.93
C ALA A 22 -11.36 0.84 -10.93
N PRO A 23 -12.63 0.46 -11.15
CA PRO A 23 -13.01 -0.95 -11.22
C PRO A 23 -12.38 -1.70 -12.39
N GLU A 24 -12.26 -1.08 -13.57
CA GLU A 24 -11.63 -1.69 -14.75
C GLU A 24 -10.14 -1.90 -14.54
N LEU A 25 -9.46 -0.94 -13.90
CA LEU A 25 -8.04 -1.07 -13.60
C LEU A 25 -7.77 -2.13 -12.55
N LEU A 26 -8.61 -2.23 -11.52
CA LEU A 26 -8.56 -3.31 -10.52
C LEU A 26 -8.77 -4.68 -11.15
N ALA A 27 -9.75 -4.82 -12.06
CA ALA A 27 -10.03 -6.07 -12.75
C ALA A 27 -8.83 -6.52 -13.61
N TRP A 28 -8.20 -5.58 -14.34
CA TRP A 28 -6.98 -5.85 -15.09
C TRP A 28 -5.82 -6.27 -14.18
N ALA A 29 -5.63 -5.56 -13.07
CA ALA A 29 -4.55 -5.83 -12.11
C ALA A 29 -4.68 -7.22 -11.48
N LEU A 30 -5.89 -7.59 -11.04
CA LEU A 30 -6.17 -8.92 -10.49
C LEU A 30 -5.93 -10.01 -11.53
N ALA A 31 -6.46 -9.85 -12.74
CA ALA A 31 -6.30 -10.84 -13.82
C ALA A 31 -4.83 -11.05 -14.23
N THR A 32 -3.98 -10.03 -14.05
CA THR A 32 -2.58 -10.06 -14.48
C THR A 32 -1.63 -10.53 -13.39
N PHE A 33 -1.86 -10.12 -12.14
CA PHE A 33 -0.86 -10.27 -11.06
C PHE A 33 -1.31 -11.16 -9.91
N HIS A 34 -2.58 -11.57 -9.80
CA HIS A 34 -3.02 -12.46 -8.72
C HIS A 34 -2.30 -13.83 -8.79
N PRO A 35 -1.80 -14.39 -7.67
CA PRO A 35 -1.88 -13.91 -6.27
C PRO A 35 -0.70 -13.04 -5.80
N ARG A 36 0.19 -12.63 -6.72
CA ARG A 36 1.38 -11.78 -6.48
C ARG A 36 1.06 -10.27 -6.54
N ILE A 37 -0.13 -9.90 -6.07
CA ILE A 37 -0.59 -8.51 -5.90
C ILE A 37 -1.37 -8.38 -4.60
N ALA A 38 -1.22 -7.24 -3.92
CA ALA A 38 -1.99 -6.92 -2.73
C ALA A 38 -2.25 -5.42 -2.61
N LEU A 39 -3.34 -5.05 -1.94
CA LEU A 39 -3.62 -3.68 -1.50
C LEU A 39 -2.90 -3.39 -0.19
N ALA A 40 -2.12 -2.31 -0.16
CA ALA A 40 -1.60 -1.73 1.07
C ALA A 40 -2.65 -0.79 1.68
N ALA A 41 -3.31 -1.21 2.75
CA ALA A 41 -4.40 -0.48 3.38
C ALA A 41 -3.98 0.16 4.72
N SER A 42 -4.19 1.47 4.82
CA SER A 42 -4.16 2.25 6.05
C SER A 42 -5.56 2.49 6.64
N PHE A 43 -6.60 1.99 5.95
CA PHE A 43 -8.02 2.14 6.29
C PHE A 43 -8.54 3.58 6.24
N GLY A 44 -7.90 4.43 5.43
CA GLY A 44 -8.50 5.69 4.98
C GLY A 44 -9.69 5.43 4.06
N ALA A 45 -10.48 6.47 3.76
CA ALA A 45 -11.69 6.35 2.95
C ALA A 45 -11.41 5.72 1.57
N GLU A 46 -10.28 6.07 0.96
CA GLU A 46 -9.79 5.56 -0.30
C GLU A 46 -9.53 4.06 -0.25
N ASP A 47 -8.83 3.61 0.80
CA ASP A 47 -8.52 2.20 1.00
C ASP A 47 -9.80 1.39 1.24
N VAL A 48 -10.78 1.94 1.98
CA VAL A 48 -12.06 1.28 2.22
C VAL A 48 -12.88 1.15 0.92
N VAL A 49 -12.87 2.18 0.07
CA VAL A 49 -13.48 2.11 -1.27
C VAL A 49 -12.81 1.03 -2.12
N LEU A 50 -11.48 0.98 -2.12
CA LEU A 50 -10.73 -0.05 -2.85
C LEU A 50 -11.01 -1.46 -2.31
N ILE A 51 -11.12 -1.63 -1.00
CA ILE A 51 -11.49 -2.92 -0.38
C ILE A 51 -12.89 -3.35 -0.84
N ASP A 52 -13.90 -2.46 -0.80
CA ASP A 52 -15.25 -2.80 -1.29
C ASP A 52 -15.22 -3.22 -2.77
N MET A 53 -14.50 -2.48 -3.62
CA MET A 53 -14.36 -2.81 -5.04
C MET A 53 -13.67 -4.17 -5.25
N LEU A 54 -12.55 -4.41 -4.56
CA LEU A 54 -11.80 -5.66 -4.65
C LEU A 54 -12.66 -6.85 -4.18
N MET A 55 -13.32 -6.74 -3.03
CA MET A 55 -14.13 -7.82 -2.46
C MET A 55 -15.37 -8.17 -3.31
N ARG A 56 -15.86 -7.24 -4.14
CA ARG A 56 -16.91 -7.52 -5.14
C ARG A 56 -16.40 -8.25 -6.37
N GLN A 57 -15.13 -8.04 -6.74
CA GLN A 57 -14.52 -8.65 -7.92
C GLN A 57 -13.91 -10.03 -7.60
N ASP A 58 -13.17 -10.13 -6.50
CA ASP A 58 -12.49 -11.35 -6.06
C ASP A 58 -12.35 -11.38 -4.53
N ARG A 59 -12.99 -12.36 -3.89
CA ARG A 59 -12.87 -12.56 -2.43
C ARG A 59 -11.51 -13.11 -2.01
N GLY A 60 -10.71 -13.59 -2.96
CA GLY A 60 -9.33 -13.99 -2.77
C GLY A 60 -8.32 -12.85 -2.95
N ALA A 61 -8.77 -11.61 -3.21
CA ALA A 61 -7.88 -10.46 -3.29
C ALA A 61 -7.18 -10.21 -1.95
N ARG A 62 -5.87 -9.96 -2.01
CA ARG A 62 -5.03 -9.81 -0.82
C ARG A 62 -5.01 -8.35 -0.35
N VAL A 63 -5.14 -8.17 0.96
CA VAL A 63 -5.04 -6.86 1.63
C VAL A 63 -4.05 -7.00 2.76
N PHE A 64 -3.08 -6.10 2.84
CA PHE A 64 -2.16 -6.03 3.95
C PHE A 64 -2.16 -4.64 4.58
N THR A 65 -1.77 -4.57 5.85
CA THR A 65 -1.63 -3.31 6.59
C THR A 65 -0.33 -3.28 7.37
N LEU A 66 0.13 -2.06 7.65
CA LEU A 66 1.31 -1.80 8.45
C LEU A 66 0.84 -1.36 9.84
N ASP A 67 0.83 -2.30 10.78
CA ASP A 67 0.57 -1.94 12.17
C ASP A 67 1.83 -1.35 12.77
N THR A 68 1.86 -0.02 12.84
CA THR A 68 2.99 0.72 13.41
C THR A 68 3.11 0.58 14.92
N GLY A 69 2.15 -0.05 15.60
CA GLY A 69 2.02 -0.10 17.07
C GLY A 69 1.66 1.24 17.70
N ARG A 70 1.24 2.21 16.89
CA ARG A 70 0.91 3.59 17.27
C ARG A 70 -0.30 4.14 16.50
N LEU A 71 -1.11 3.27 15.89
CA LEU A 71 -2.34 3.66 15.21
C LEU A 71 -3.40 4.09 16.24
N PRO A 72 -4.33 4.98 15.87
CA PRO A 72 -5.52 5.25 16.69
C PRO A 72 -6.31 3.96 16.97
N ALA A 73 -7.00 3.90 18.12
CA ALA A 73 -7.83 2.76 18.49
C ALA A 73 -8.94 2.52 17.43
N GLU A 74 -9.52 3.60 16.94
CA GLU A 74 -10.56 3.62 15.91
C GLU A 74 -10.10 2.99 14.60
N THR A 75 -8.80 3.01 14.29
CA THR A 75 -8.24 2.34 13.11
C THR A 75 -8.24 0.82 13.29
N TYR A 76 -7.98 0.32 14.49
CA TYR A 76 -8.08 -1.12 14.77
C TYR A 76 -9.53 -1.58 14.74
N ASP A 77 -10.45 -0.82 15.35
CA ASP A 77 -11.88 -1.11 15.34
C ASP A 77 -12.43 -1.16 13.92
N LEU A 78 -12.03 -0.21 13.07
CA LEU A 78 -12.41 -0.19 11.65
C LEU A 78 -11.83 -1.39 10.88
N ALA A 79 -10.56 -1.73 11.10
CA ALA A 79 -9.93 -2.88 10.44
C ALA A 79 -10.65 -4.19 10.80
N ASP A 80 -11.06 -4.34 12.06
CA ASP A 80 -11.80 -5.51 12.53
C ASP A 80 -13.21 -5.57 11.92
N ALA A 81 -13.93 -4.44 11.93
CA ALA A 81 -15.24 -4.36 11.30
C ALA A 81 -15.20 -4.68 9.79
N ILE A 82 -14.16 -4.26 9.08
CA ILE A 82 -13.94 -4.58 7.66
C ILE A 82 -13.68 -6.08 7.49
N ARG A 83 -12.81 -6.67 8.31
CA ARG A 83 -12.52 -8.11 8.32
C ARG A 83 -13.80 -8.93 8.49
N GLU A 84 -14.63 -8.59 9.48
CA GLU A 84 -15.90 -9.26 9.74
C GLU A 84 -16.90 -9.08 8.58
N ARG A 85 -17.07 -7.84 8.10
CA ARG A 85 -18.03 -7.52 7.04
C ARG A 85 -17.75 -8.28 5.74
N TYR A 86 -16.49 -8.36 5.34
CA TYR A 86 -16.10 -8.98 4.07
C TYR A 86 -15.59 -10.42 4.23
N GLY A 87 -15.47 -10.94 5.46
CA GLY A 87 -14.85 -12.25 5.70
C GLY A 87 -13.45 -12.35 5.11
N LEU A 88 -12.70 -11.24 5.10
CA LEU A 88 -11.42 -11.09 4.44
C LEU A 88 -10.28 -11.28 5.46
N SER A 89 -9.19 -11.95 5.10
CA SER A 89 -8.01 -11.99 5.98
C SER A 89 -7.07 -10.83 5.67
N ILE A 90 -6.88 -9.92 6.63
CA ILE A 90 -5.91 -8.82 6.50
C ILE A 90 -4.54 -9.30 6.96
N GLU A 91 -3.54 -9.23 6.07
CA GLU A 91 -2.15 -9.54 6.39
C GLU A 91 -1.53 -8.39 7.20
N VAL A 92 -1.14 -8.64 8.45
CA VAL A 92 -0.60 -7.59 9.34
C VAL A 92 0.92 -7.66 9.40
N TYR A 93 1.59 -6.57 9.04
CA TYR A 93 3.03 -6.42 9.17
C TYR A 93 3.35 -5.47 10.32
N PHE A 94 3.84 -6.05 11.43
CA PHE A 94 4.27 -5.32 12.63
C PHE A 94 5.79 -5.10 12.61
N PRO A 95 6.32 -3.99 13.15
CA PRO A 95 7.76 -3.73 13.19
C PRO A 95 8.52 -4.72 14.07
N GLN A 96 9.80 -4.95 13.73
CA GLN A 96 10.69 -5.80 14.50
C GLN A 96 10.86 -5.24 15.93
N ALA A 97 10.52 -6.06 16.93
CA ALA A 97 10.48 -5.64 18.33
C ALA A 97 11.82 -5.05 18.80
N GLU A 98 12.93 -5.73 18.53
CA GLU A 98 14.28 -5.29 18.94
C GLU A 98 14.67 -3.93 18.36
N ALA A 99 14.28 -3.66 17.11
CA ALA A 99 14.54 -2.37 16.45
C ALA A 99 13.72 -1.25 17.11
N VAL A 100 12.45 -1.52 17.44
CA VAL A 100 11.59 -0.58 18.16
C VAL A 100 12.14 -0.30 19.56
N GLU A 101 12.53 -1.33 20.31
CA GLU A 101 13.10 -1.20 21.64
C GLU A 101 14.36 -0.36 21.64
N THR A 102 15.29 -0.66 20.73
CA THR A 102 16.56 0.08 20.61
C THR A 102 16.31 1.56 20.33
N MET A 103 15.48 1.85 19.33
CA MET A 103 15.11 3.21 18.95
C MET A 103 14.47 3.98 20.11
N VAL A 104 13.52 3.37 20.81
CA VAL A 104 12.79 4.00 21.92
C VAL A 104 13.69 4.20 23.14
N ARG A 105 14.57 3.23 23.46
CA ARG A 105 15.54 3.33 24.55
C ARG A 105 16.51 4.49 24.36
N GLN A 106 16.94 4.72 23.12
CA GLN A 106 17.91 5.76 22.78
C GLN A 106 17.28 7.16 22.63
N HIS A 107 16.08 7.25 22.05
CA HIS A 107 15.51 8.54 21.65
C HIS A 107 14.19 8.90 22.34
N GLY A 108 13.58 7.97 23.08
CA GLY A 108 12.30 8.09 23.77
C GLY A 108 11.10 7.70 22.89
N VAL A 109 9.96 7.37 23.52
CA VAL A 109 8.74 6.88 22.85
C VAL A 109 8.13 7.87 21.84
N ASN A 110 8.41 9.17 21.99
CA ASN A 110 7.88 10.25 21.17
C ASN A 110 8.99 10.99 20.40
N LEU A 111 10.05 10.27 20.02
CA LEU A 111 11.21 10.82 19.30
C LEU A 111 10.86 11.64 18.04
N PHE A 112 9.77 11.28 17.35
CA PHE A 112 9.33 11.88 16.09
C PHE A 112 8.87 13.34 16.18
N TYR A 113 8.64 13.85 17.39
CA TYR A 113 8.41 15.29 17.63
C TYR A 113 9.72 16.07 17.82
N LYS A 114 10.83 15.39 18.13
CA LYS A 114 12.08 16.05 18.51
C LYS A 114 12.91 16.54 17.32
N SER A 115 12.84 15.86 16.17
CA SER A 115 13.53 16.27 14.95
C SER A 115 12.99 15.55 13.71
N ILE A 116 13.28 16.11 12.54
CA ILE A 116 12.99 15.47 11.24
C ILE A 116 13.75 14.14 11.13
N GLN A 117 15.00 14.08 11.60
CA GLN A 117 15.81 12.87 11.56
C GLN A 117 15.21 11.75 12.42
N ASN A 118 14.75 12.07 13.63
CA ASN A 118 14.09 11.10 14.49
C ASN A 118 12.74 10.65 13.92
N ARG A 119 12.01 11.55 13.24
CA ARG A 119 10.79 11.18 12.52
C ARG A 119 11.09 10.19 11.39
N LYS A 120 12.11 10.46 10.57
CA LYS A 120 12.57 9.55 9.51
C LYS A 120 13.01 8.21 10.09
N HIS A 121 13.75 8.20 11.19
CA HIS A 121 14.16 6.97 11.87
C HIS A 121 12.95 6.17 12.38
N CYS A 122 11.99 6.84 13.03
CA CYS A 122 10.74 6.22 13.47
C CYS A 122 9.93 5.63 12.32
N CYS A 123 9.77 6.36 11.22
CA CYS A 123 9.12 5.84 10.00
C CYS A 123 9.91 4.69 9.39
N GLY A 124 11.25 4.76 9.40
CA GLY A 124 12.13 3.69 8.93
C GLY A 124 11.83 2.37 9.62
N VAL A 125 11.83 2.39 10.96
CA VAL A 125 11.59 1.21 11.80
C VAL A 125 10.13 0.75 11.76
N ARG A 126 9.17 1.68 11.88
CA ARG A 126 7.76 1.32 12.06
C ARG A 126 6.97 1.15 10.77
N LYS A 127 7.44 1.70 9.65
CA LYS A 127 6.69 1.74 8.38
C LYS A 127 7.50 1.21 7.20
N VAL A 128 8.69 1.75 6.94
CA VAL A 128 9.44 1.46 5.71
C VAL A 128 9.98 0.02 5.72
N GLU A 129 10.59 -0.44 6.81
CA GLU A 129 11.02 -1.85 6.91
C GLU A 129 9.84 -2.84 6.81
N PRO A 130 8.73 -2.67 7.55
CA PRO A 130 7.58 -3.56 7.42
C PRO A 130 6.95 -3.54 6.02
N LEU A 131 6.90 -2.37 5.36
CA LEU A 131 6.45 -2.26 3.98
C LEU A 131 7.30 -3.10 3.04
N GLY A 132 8.63 -3.04 3.17
CA GLY A 132 9.54 -3.86 2.36
C GLY A 132 9.26 -5.36 2.51
N ARG A 133 8.93 -5.83 3.73
CA ARG A 133 8.49 -7.22 3.95
C ARG A 133 7.11 -7.52 3.38
N GLY A 134 6.18 -6.57 3.43
CA GLY A 134 4.84 -6.71 2.82
C GLY A 134 4.87 -6.81 1.31
N LEU A 135 5.78 -6.09 0.68
CA LEU A 135 5.96 -6.09 -0.78
C LEU A 135 6.84 -7.24 -1.28
N HIS A 136 7.59 -7.89 -0.39
CA HIS A 136 8.49 -8.97 -0.76
C HIS A 136 7.76 -10.11 -1.46
N GLY A 137 8.16 -10.40 -2.70
CA GLY A 137 7.58 -11.47 -3.51
C GLY A 137 6.30 -11.08 -4.26
N LEU A 138 5.87 -9.83 -4.22
CA LEU A 138 4.83 -9.30 -5.11
C LEU A 138 5.43 -8.87 -6.45
N ASP A 139 4.59 -8.83 -7.50
CA ASP A 139 4.90 -8.22 -8.80
C ASP A 139 4.22 -6.85 -8.96
N ALA A 140 3.14 -6.61 -8.19
CA ALA A 140 2.42 -5.35 -8.15
C ALA A 140 1.83 -5.09 -6.76
N TRP A 141 1.51 -3.83 -6.45
CA TRP A 141 0.79 -3.44 -5.26
C TRP A 141 -0.17 -2.30 -5.54
N ILE A 142 -1.29 -2.28 -4.83
CA ILE A 142 -2.36 -1.30 -4.99
C ILE A 142 -2.26 -0.29 -3.84
N THR A 143 -2.46 1.00 -4.14
CA THR A 143 -2.54 2.06 -3.13
C THR A 143 -3.76 2.96 -3.34
N GLY A 144 -4.25 3.58 -2.28
CA GLY A 144 -5.34 4.56 -2.29
C GLY A 144 -4.93 5.99 -2.68
N LEU A 145 -3.77 6.21 -3.32
CA LEU A 145 -3.30 7.56 -3.65
C LEU A 145 -4.17 8.26 -4.70
N ARG A 146 -4.54 9.51 -4.41
CA ARG A 146 -5.20 10.43 -5.35
C ARG A 146 -4.31 11.61 -5.73
N ARG A 147 -4.46 12.15 -6.94
CA ARG A 147 -3.69 13.33 -7.40
C ARG A 147 -3.95 14.57 -6.54
N GLU A 148 -5.18 14.74 -6.06
CA GLU A 148 -5.57 15.91 -5.26
C GLU A 148 -4.86 15.99 -3.90
N GLN A 149 -4.37 14.85 -3.40
CA GLN A 149 -3.66 14.75 -2.11
C GLN A 149 -2.15 15.00 -2.23
N ALA A 150 -1.60 14.92 -3.44
CA ALA A 150 -0.17 15.13 -3.67
C ALA A 150 0.17 16.61 -3.56
N VAL A 151 1.11 16.96 -2.67
CA VAL A 151 1.65 18.32 -2.53
C VAL A 151 2.30 18.79 -3.85
N THR A 152 2.87 17.84 -4.60
CA THR A 152 3.27 18.00 -6.00
C THR A 152 2.11 17.59 -6.91
N ARG A 153 1.17 18.52 -7.12
CA ARG A 153 0.04 18.36 -8.03
C ARG A 153 0.53 18.11 -9.46
N THR A 154 0.49 16.84 -9.94
CA THR A 154 0.17 16.38 -11.33
C THR A 154 0.74 15.00 -11.72
N GLU A 155 1.66 14.38 -10.96
CA GLU A 155 2.44 13.24 -11.50
C GLU A 155 2.02 11.83 -11.06
N VAL A 156 1.01 11.67 -10.20
CA VAL A 156 0.56 10.32 -9.81
C VAL A 156 -0.11 9.65 -11.02
N ARG A 157 0.59 8.71 -11.66
CA ARG A 157 0.04 7.85 -12.71
C ARG A 157 -0.82 6.75 -12.10
N LYS A 158 -1.83 6.28 -12.84
CA LYS A 158 -2.63 5.12 -12.40
C LYS A 158 -1.81 3.84 -12.31
N VAL A 159 -0.77 3.72 -13.12
CA VAL A 159 0.21 2.63 -13.06
C VAL A 159 1.60 3.23 -13.17
N ASP A 160 2.48 2.88 -12.24
CA ASP A 160 3.84 3.39 -12.17
C ASP A 160 4.82 2.28 -11.73
N VAL A 161 6.10 2.47 -12.01
CA VAL A 161 7.15 1.54 -11.56
C VAL A 161 7.69 2.03 -10.23
N ASP A 162 7.64 1.16 -9.23
CA ASP A 162 8.17 1.44 -7.91
C ASP A 162 9.66 1.09 -7.83
N THR A 163 10.51 2.06 -8.18
CA THR A 163 11.97 1.88 -8.16
C THR A 163 12.54 1.64 -6.75
N ASP A 164 11.82 2.02 -5.71
CA ASP A 164 12.26 1.84 -4.32
C ASP A 164 12.05 0.40 -3.84
N HIS A 165 11.12 -0.34 -4.48
CA HIS A 165 10.73 -1.70 -4.07
C HIS A 165 10.95 -2.71 -5.19
N ALA A 166 12.21 -2.85 -5.62
CA ALA A 166 12.66 -3.81 -6.64
C ALA A 166 12.00 -3.62 -8.03
N GLY A 167 11.39 -2.46 -8.30
CA GLY A 167 10.75 -2.15 -9.58
C GLY A 167 9.39 -2.83 -9.78
N ILE A 168 8.74 -3.30 -8.71
CA ILE A 168 7.36 -3.80 -8.81
C ILE A 168 6.41 -2.68 -9.27
N LEU A 169 5.23 -3.03 -9.76
CA LEU A 169 4.27 -2.01 -10.19
C LEU A 169 3.47 -1.46 -9.04
N LYS A 170 3.34 -0.14 -9.00
CA LYS A 170 2.43 0.58 -8.11
C LYS A 170 1.18 0.98 -8.88
N ILE A 171 0.03 0.52 -8.43
CA ILE A 171 -1.27 0.73 -9.06
C ILE A 171 -2.11 1.65 -8.17
N ASN A 172 -2.60 2.76 -8.73
CA ASN A 172 -3.34 3.80 -8.03
C ASN A 172 -4.71 3.98 -8.71
N PRO A 173 -5.70 3.10 -8.46
CA PRO A 173 -6.97 3.11 -9.18
C PRO A 173 -7.79 4.38 -9.00
N LEU A 174 -7.56 5.09 -7.89
CA LEU A 174 -8.25 6.32 -7.53
C LEU A 174 -7.43 7.58 -7.89
N ALA A 175 -6.40 7.47 -8.75
CA ALA A 175 -5.53 8.59 -9.05
C ALA A 175 -6.28 9.83 -9.58
N ASP A 176 -7.37 9.64 -10.31
CA ASP A 176 -8.22 10.66 -10.93
C ASP A 176 -9.50 11.00 -10.14
N TRP A 177 -9.63 10.50 -8.90
CA TRP A 177 -10.73 10.82 -8.00
C TRP A 177 -10.44 12.04 -7.12
#